data_AF-A0A938C885-F1
#
_entry.id   AF-A0A938C885-F1
#
_cell.length_a   1.000
_cell.length_b   1.000
_cell.length_c   1.000
_cell.angle_alpha   90.00
_cell.angle_beta   90.00
_cell.angle_gamma   90.00
#
_symmetry.space_group_name_H-M   'P 1'
#
loop_
_entity.id
_entity.type
_entity.pdbx_description
1 polymer ?
#
loop_
_entity_poly.entity_id
_entity_poly.type
_entity_poly.pdbx_seq_one_letter_code
_entity_poly.pdbx_strand_id
1 'polypeptide(L)'
;SLRDTEALIGRWHGKARLHYAITPRFAPTSTERQLAGAGEIARAFPDVFVQSHVAENRQEIDWVRSLFPGDRSYLAVYERFGLVRPRSIWGHCIYLDDRDRALLKDHDALAAVCPTSNLFLGSGLFNFSEAAHRWTLASDIGGGSSFSPFRSMMAAYEIARLGGHYLSPSTLWWHASAGSAAALGLDHRLGSIQAGNDADFIVIDPATKPLLARRWAAAASDQARLFALIVLGDDRTIRHTVVRGRIAPLVGRRPHDSAYGGARTHRAAF
;
A
#
# COMPACT_ATOMS: atom_id res chain seq x y z
N SER A 1 3.89 -23.89 -6.21
CA SER A 1 5.10 -24.64 -5.80
C SER A 1 6.35 -23.78 -6.05
N LEU A 2 7.54 -24.18 -5.58
CA LEU A 2 8.79 -23.45 -5.87
C LEU A 2 9.07 -23.39 -7.39
N ARG A 3 8.81 -24.48 -8.12
CA ARG A 3 8.92 -24.54 -9.58
C ARG A 3 7.99 -23.55 -10.27
N ASP A 4 6.75 -23.42 -9.79
CA ASP A 4 5.80 -22.44 -10.35
C ASP A 4 6.28 -21.02 -10.11
N THR A 5 6.88 -20.73 -8.94
CA THR A 5 7.49 -19.43 -8.64
C THR A 5 8.56 -19.08 -9.66
N GLU A 6 9.51 -19.98 -9.94
CA GLU A 6 10.56 -19.76 -10.95
C GLU A 6 9.99 -19.58 -12.36
N ALA A 7 9.02 -20.42 -12.74
CA ALA A 7 8.36 -20.31 -14.04
C ALA A 7 7.63 -18.96 -14.21
N LEU A 8 6.97 -18.49 -13.16
CA LEU A 8 6.27 -17.20 -13.17
C LEU A 8 7.24 -16.01 -13.13
N ILE A 9 8.39 -16.12 -12.43
CA ILE A 9 9.47 -15.13 -12.53
C ILE A 9 9.91 -15.01 -13.98
N GLY A 10 10.27 -16.11 -14.64
CA GLY A 10 10.72 -16.08 -16.05
C GLY A 10 9.66 -15.54 -17.02
N ARG A 11 8.39 -15.83 -16.75
CA ARG A 11 7.26 -15.38 -17.59
C ARG A 11 6.93 -13.90 -17.41
N TRP A 12 6.97 -13.37 -16.18
CA TRP A 12 6.34 -12.08 -15.85
C TRP A 12 7.29 -11.02 -15.29
N HIS A 13 8.36 -11.41 -14.59
CA HIS A 13 9.28 -10.44 -14.00
C HIS A 13 9.95 -9.61 -15.09
N GLY A 14 9.99 -8.28 -14.90
CA GLY A 14 10.59 -7.35 -15.86
C GLY A 14 9.85 -7.23 -17.20
N LYS A 15 8.68 -7.87 -17.36
CA LYS A 15 7.88 -7.72 -18.59
C LYS A 15 7.09 -6.42 -18.53
N ALA A 16 7.47 -5.46 -19.38
CA ALA A 16 6.92 -4.12 -19.44
C ALA A 16 7.06 -3.35 -18.10
N ARG A 17 6.03 -3.41 -17.25
CA ARG A 17 5.98 -2.72 -15.94
C ARG A 17 5.67 -3.70 -14.80
N LEU A 18 5.68 -5.00 -15.10
CA LEU A 18 5.37 -6.04 -14.13
C LEU A 18 6.61 -6.39 -13.33
N HIS A 19 6.42 -6.48 -12.01
CA HIS A 19 7.37 -7.03 -11.07
C HIS A 19 6.78 -8.30 -10.48
N TYR A 20 7.65 -9.20 -10.06
CA TYR A 20 7.25 -10.45 -9.42
C TYR A 20 7.64 -10.36 -7.95
N ALA A 21 6.88 -11.01 -7.09
CA ALA A 21 7.19 -11.17 -5.67
C ALA A 21 7.18 -12.65 -5.31
N ILE A 22 8.22 -13.12 -4.63
CA ILE A 22 8.21 -14.43 -3.98
C ILE A 22 7.32 -14.30 -2.74
N THR A 23 6.23 -15.07 -2.70
CA THR A 23 5.15 -14.86 -1.73
C THR A 23 4.83 -16.12 -0.93
N PRO A 24 5.69 -16.53 0.02
CA PRO A 24 5.19 -17.37 1.11
C PRO A 24 4.06 -16.59 1.80
N ARG A 25 2.91 -17.22 2.03
CA ARG A 25 1.75 -16.50 2.60
C ARG A 25 2.12 -15.90 3.95
N PHE A 26 2.67 -16.74 4.82
CA PHE A 26 3.15 -16.45 6.17
C PHE A 26 3.83 -17.71 6.74
N ALA A 27 4.70 -17.57 7.73
CA ALA A 27 5.52 -18.68 8.24
C ALA A 27 4.71 -19.90 8.70
N PRO A 28 3.55 -19.77 9.38
CA PRO A 28 2.76 -20.91 9.84
C PRO A 28 2.30 -21.88 8.75
N THR A 29 2.16 -21.41 7.50
CA THR A 29 1.74 -22.24 6.37
C THR A 29 2.88 -22.62 5.43
N SER A 30 4.12 -22.34 5.84
CA SER A 30 5.31 -22.58 5.04
C SER A 30 6.28 -23.48 5.77
N THR A 31 6.46 -24.71 5.27
CA THR A 31 7.48 -25.63 5.82
C THR A 31 8.88 -25.01 5.72
N GLU A 32 9.81 -25.41 6.58
CA GLU A 32 11.21 -24.95 6.48
C GLU A 32 11.83 -25.19 5.10
N ARG A 33 11.52 -26.33 4.46
CA ARG A 33 11.97 -26.62 3.09
C ARG A 33 11.42 -25.62 2.08
N GLN A 34 10.17 -25.18 2.24
CA GLN A 34 9.57 -24.18 1.37
C GLN A 34 10.18 -22.79 1.60
N LEU A 35 10.45 -22.41 2.84
CA LEU A 35 11.12 -21.14 3.16
C LEU A 35 12.58 -21.13 2.68
N ALA A 36 13.31 -22.23 2.86
CA ALA A 36 14.66 -22.41 2.35
C ALA A 36 14.69 -22.28 0.82
N GLY A 37 13.80 -22.98 0.11
CA GLY A 37 13.71 -22.86 -1.35
C GLY A 37 13.28 -21.47 -1.81
N ALA A 38 12.40 -20.78 -1.08
CA ALA A 38 12.06 -19.39 -1.37
C ALA A 38 13.29 -18.47 -1.21
N GLY A 39 14.13 -18.72 -0.19
CA GLY A 39 15.40 -18.04 0.02
C GLY A 39 16.44 -18.31 -1.08
N GLU A 40 16.51 -19.55 -1.58
CA GLU A 40 17.35 -19.92 -2.72
C GLU A 40 16.93 -19.18 -3.99
N ILE A 41 15.63 -19.15 -4.29
CA ILE A 41 15.09 -18.39 -5.44
C ILE A 41 15.35 -16.89 -5.23
N ALA A 42 15.14 -16.35 -4.03
CA ALA A 42 15.43 -14.95 -3.75
C ALA A 42 16.90 -14.61 -4.03
N ARG A 43 17.84 -15.48 -3.63
CA ARG A 43 19.27 -15.31 -3.91
C ARG A 43 19.59 -15.39 -5.40
N ALA A 44 18.94 -16.28 -6.15
CA ALA A 44 19.11 -16.41 -7.60
C ALA A 44 18.53 -15.23 -8.38
N PHE A 45 17.47 -14.59 -7.86
CA PHE A 45 16.79 -13.44 -8.46
C PHE A 45 16.79 -12.24 -7.51
N PRO A 46 17.93 -11.50 -7.40
CA PRO A 46 18.11 -10.43 -6.43
C PRO A 46 17.20 -9.20 -6.65
N ASP A 47 16.68 -9.01 -7.86
CA ASP A 47 15.81 -7.90 -8.26
C ASP A 47 14.30 -8.19 -8.09
N VAL A 48 13.94 -9.44 -7.84
CA VAL A 48 12.56 -9.87 -7.53
C VAL A 48 12.18 -9.45 -6.10
N PHE A 49 10.92 -9.04 -5.89
CA PHE A 49 10.44 -8.70 -4.55
C PHE A 49 10.26 -9.95 -3.68
N VAL A 50 10.22 -9.78 -2.37
CA VAL A 50 9.68 -10.77 -1.43
C VAL A 50 8.49 -10.13 -0.73
N GLN A 51 7.41 -10.88 -0.53
CA GLN A 51 6.25 -10.38 0.21
C GLN A 51 5.67 -11.45 1.12
N SER A 52 5.37 -11.11 2.37
CA SER A 52 4.70 -12.00 3.33
C SER A 52 4.04 -11.19 4.45
N HIS A 53 3.31 -11.87 5.35
CA HIS A 53 2.82 -11.28 6.59
C HIS A 53 3.83 -11.49 7.72
N VAL A 54 3.90 -10.54 8.66
CA VAL A 54 4.69 -10.70 9.88
C VAL A 54 4.06 -9.95 11.05
N ALA A 55 4.01 -10.61 12.21
CA ALA A 55 3.65 -10.04 13.50
C ALA A 55 2.37 -9.18 13.46
N GLU A 56 1.32 -9.68 12.83
CA GLU A 56 0.04 -8.99 12.75
C GLU A 56 -0.70 -9.10 14.07
N ASN A 57 -0.82 -10.32 14.62
CA ASN A 57 -1.57 -10.56 15.85
C ASN A 57 -0.81 -11.46 16.83
N ARG A 58 -1.15 -11.37 18.12
CA ARG A 58 -0.40 -12.08 19.18
C ARG A 58 -0.53 -13.60 19.09
N GLN A 59 -1.70 -14.11 18.70
CA GLN A 59 -1.94 -15.56 18.56
C GLN A 59 -1.12 -16.14 17.40
N GLU A 60 -1.00 -15.41 16.30
CA GLU A 60 -0.13 -15.76 15.17
C GLU A 60 1.33 -15.82 15.60
N ILE A 61 1.81 -14.85 16.40
CA ILE A 61 3.18 -14.84 16.92
C ILE A 61 3.44 -16.05 17.82
N ASP A 62 2.50 -16.39 18.70
CA ASP A 62 2.61 -17.57 19.55
C ASP A 62 2.62 -18.86 18.72
N TRP A 63 1.81 -18.94 17.66
CA TRP A 63 1.82 -20.08 16.75
C TRP A 63 3.15 -20.22 16.01
N VAL A 64 3.70 -19.11 15.51
CA VAL A 64 5.04 -19.11 14.88
C VAL A 64 6.11 -19.56 15.86
N ARG A 65 6.10 -19.06 17.10
CA ARG A 65 7.02 -19.50 18.15
C ARG A 65 6.92 -21.00 18.42
N SER A 66 5.72 -21.58 18.35
CA SER A 66 5.53 -23.03 18.51
C SER A 66 6.14 -23.85 17.36
N LEU A 67 6.09 -23.33 16.13
CA LEU A 67 6.55 -24.01 14.92
C LEU A 67 8.05 -23.83 14.67
N PHE A 68 8.61 -22.69 15.11
CA PHE A 68 10.00 -22.31 14.89
C PHE A 68 10.67 -21.92 16.23
N PRO A 69 10.75 -22.84 17.22
CA PRO A 69 11.21 -22.52 18.57
C PRO A 69 12.69 -22.10 18.67
N GLY A 70 13.48 -22.37 17.62
CA GLY A 70 14.89 -21.95 17.54
C GLY A 70 15.11 -20.52 17.07
N ASP A 71 14.08 -19.87 16.50
CA ASP A 71 14.18 -18.50 16.02
C ASP A 71 13.74 -17.49 17.09
N ARG A 72 14.45 -16.37 17.19
CA ARG A 72 14.23 -15.36 18.24
C ARG A 72 12.83 -14.74 18.18
N SER A 73 12.40 -14.40 16.97
CA SER A 73 11.17 -13.68 16.67
C SER A 73 10.59 -14.20 15.37
N TYR A 74 9.36 -13.78 15.07
CA TYR A 74 8.72 -14.11 13.80
C TYR A 74 9.53 -13.60 12.61
N LEU A 75 10.00 -12.35 12.64
CA LEU A 75 10.83 -11.82 11.54
C LEU A 75 12.15 -12.59 11.41
N ALA A 76 12.74 -13.04 12.52
CA ALA A 76 13.98 -13.83 12.50
C ALA A 76 13.83 -15.18 11.78
N VAL A 77 12.63 -15.77 11.74
CA VAL A 77 12.35 -16.95 10.92
C VAL A 77 12.69 -16.65 9.45
N TYR A 78 12.20 -15.53 8.94
CA TYR A 78 12.44 -15.13 7.55
C TYR A 78 13.90 -14.66 7.32
N GLU A 79 14.50 -14.00 8.30
CA GLU A 79 15.91 -13.58 8.26
C GLU A 79 16.83 -14.79 8.05
N ARG A 80 16.61 -15.87 8.83
CA ARG A 80 17.37 -17.13 8.72
C ARG A 80 17.39 -17.70 7.30
N PHE A 81 16.28 -17.57 6.57
CA PHE A 81 16.16 -18.05 5.19
C PHE A 81 16.59 -17.00 4.14
N GLY A 82 17.15 -15.86 4.55
CA GLY A 82 17.60 -14.80 3.64
C GLY A 82 16.45 -14.06 2.95
N LEU A 83 15.25 -14.09 3.53
CA LEU A 83 14.06 -13.43 2.98
C LEU A 83 13.89 -11.99 3.48
N VAL A 84 14.59 -11.59 4.55
CA VAL A 84 14.68 -10.19 5.01
C VAL A 84 15.84 -9.53 4.26
N ARG A 85 15.51 -8.71 3.25
CA ARG A 85 16.47 -8.14 2.31
C ARG A 85 15.91 -6.87 1.65
N PRO A 86 16.72 -6.15 0.84
CA PRO A 86 16.17 -5.11 -0.02
C PRO A 86 15.08 -5.68 -0.93
N ARG A 87 14.00 -4.92 -1.14
CA ARG A 87 12.78 -5.36 -1.86
C ARG A 87 11.94 -6.42 -1.13
N SER A 88 12.14 -6.63 0.17
CA SER A 88 11.18 -7.37 1.00
C SER A 88 10.08 -6.46 1.54
N ILE A 89 8.82 -6.92 1.47
CA ILE A 89 7.62 -6.21 1.89
C ILE A 89 6.90 -7.06 2.93
N TRP A 90 6.77 -6.54 4.14
CA TRP A 90 6.21 -7.24 5.29
C TRP A 90 4.90 -6.60 5.71
N GLY A 91 3.81 -7.35 5.57
CA GLY A 91 2.48 -6.90 5.96
C GLY A 91 2.32 -6.76 7.47
N HIS A 92 1.58 -5.73 7.88
CA HIS A 92 1.15 -5.41 9.24
C HIS A 92 2.23 -4.87 10.17
N CYS A 93 3.23 -5.69 10.54
CA CYS A 93 4.34 -5.28 11.40
C CYS A 93 3.90 -4.63 12.73
N ILE A 94 2.80 -5.07 13.34
CA ILE A 94 2.22 -4.43 14.53
C ILE A 94 3.07 -4.70 15.77
N TYR A 95 3.48 -5.96 15.94
CA TYR A 95 4.13 -6.45 17.15
C TYR A 95 5.60 -6.81 16.90
N LEU A 96 6.36 -5.85 16.38
CA LEU A 96 7.81 -5.96 16.23
C LEU A 96 8.53 -5.42 17.47
N ASP A 97 9.55 -6.14 17.94
CA ASP A 97 10.46 -5.63 18.97
C ASP A 97 11.51 -4.66 18.37
N ASP A 98 12.35 -4.04 19.21
CA ASP A 98 13.40 -3.12 18.75
C ASP A 98 14.40 -3.78 17.80
N ARG A 99 14.70 -5.06 17.99
CA ARG A 99 15.64 -5.78 17.15
C ARG A 99 15.01 -6.13 15.80
N ASP A 100 13.73 -6.47 15.74
CA ASP A 100 13.00 -6.65 14.49
C ASP A 100 12.95 -5.34 13.68
N ARG A 101 12.69 -4.21 14.34
CA ARG A 101 12.71 -2.90 13.69
C ARG A 101 14.10 -2.54 13.17
N ALA A 102 15.15 -2.86 13.92
CA ALA A 102 16.53 -2.70 13.48
C ALA A 102 16.83 -3.59 12.26
N LEU A 103 16.41 -4.87 12.28
CA LEU A 103 16.55 -5.77 11.15
C LEU A 103 15.89 -5.24 9.87
N LEU A 104 14.65 -4.72 9.97
CA LEU A 104 13.99 -4.12 8.82
C LEU A 104 14.80 -2.93 8.26
N LYS A 105 15.34 -2.09 9.14
CA LYS A 105 16.16 -0.94 8.74
C LYS A 105 17.48 -1.36 8.09
N ASP A 106 18.22 -2.26 8.73
CA ASP A 106 19.55 -2.70 8.31
C ASP A 106 19.52 -3.43 6.96
N HIS A 107 18.41 -4.14 6.69
CA HIS A 107 18.19 -4.86 5.43
C HIS A 107 17.43 -4.04 4.37
N ASP A 108 17.13 -2.77 4.61
CA ASP A 108 16.32 -1.93 3.72
C ASP A 108 14.97 -2.59 3.33
N ALA A 109 14.36 -3.29 4.29
CA ALA A 109 13.08 -3.96 4.12
C ALA A 109 11.91 -3.04 4.50
N LEU A 110 10.79 -3.23 3.83
CA LEU A 110 9.61 -2.37 3.89
C LEU A 110 8.52 -2.96 4.77
N ALA A 111 7.98 -2.17 5.71
CA ALA A 111 6.71 -2.48 6.35
C ALA A 111 5.52 -1.97 5.52
N ALA A 112 4.60 -2.85 5.14
CA ALA A 112 3.32 -2.49 4.56
C ALA A 112 2.27 -2.39 5.68
N VAL A 113 1.97 -1.17 6.09
CA VAL A 113 1.02 -0.89 7.18
C VAL A 113 -0.40 -0.97 6.63
N CYS A 114 -1.22 -1.85 7.21
CA CYS A 114 -2.56 -2.20 6.74
C CYS A 114 -3.65 -1.70 7.71
N PRO A 115 -3.80 -0.37 7.91
CA PRO A 115 -4.53 0.17 9.06
C PRO A 115 -6.01 -0.22 9.09
N THR A 116 -6.68 -0.30 7.93
CA THR A 116 -8.09 -0.71 7.86
C THR A 116 -8.29 -2.16 8.29
N SER A 117 -7.36 -3.05 7.92
CA SER A 117 -7.39 -4.46 8.33
C SER A 117 -7.08 -4.62 9.82
N ASN A 118 -6.03 -3.93 10.28
CA ASN A 118 -5.63 -3.94 11.68
C ASN A 118 -6.78 -3.57 12.63
N LEU A 119 -7.59 -2.57 12.27
CA LEU A 119 -8.78 -2.18 13.03
C LEU A 119 -9.92 -3.18 12.87
N PHE A 120 -10.20 -3.64 11.64
CA PHE A 120 -11.34 -4.51 11.36
C PHE A 120 -11.21 -5.89 12.04
N LEU A 121 -10.01 -6.47 12.01
CA LEU A 121 -9.71 -7.76 12.63
C LEU A 121 -9.40 -7.66 14.14
N GLY A 122 -9.29 -6.44 14.66
CA GLY A 122 -8.86 -6.22 16.05
C GLY A 122 -7.40 -6.62 16.30
N SER A 123 -6.57 -6.65 15.26
CA SER A 123 -5.17 -7.08 15.34
C SER A 123 -4.34 -6.14 16.22
N GLY A 124 -4.58 -4.82 16.17
CA GLY A 124 -3.91 -3.86 17.04
C GLY A 124 -3.56 -2.53 16.37
N LEU A 125 -2.69 -1.74 17.02
CA LEU A 125 -2.27 -0.41 16.56
C LEU A 125 -0.80 -0.46 16.14
N PHE A 126 -0.51 -0.18 14.87
CA PHE A 126 0.87 -0.03 14.41
C PHE A 126 1.53 1.18 15.09
N ASN A 127 2.71 1.01 15.68
CA ASN A 127 3.39 2.08 16.41
C ASN A 127 4.18 3.00 15.47
N PHE A 128 3.53 4.06 14.98
CA PHE A 128 4.18 5.04 14.10
C PHE A 128 5.31 5.83 14.76
N SER A 129 5.34 5.94 16.10
CA SER A 129 6.41 6.69 16.78
C SER A 129 7.76 5.96 16.78
N GLU A 130 7.73 4.62 16.63
CA GLU A 130 8.92 3.74 16.60
C GLU A 130 9.28 3.28 15.17
N ALA A 131 8.57 3.75 14.16
CA ALA A 131 8.75 3.35 12.76
C ALA A 131 9.97 4.04 12.11
N ALA A 132 11.18 3.70 12.55
CA ALA A 132 12.44 4.21 12.00
C ALA A 132 12.89 3.50 10.70
N HIS A 133 12.23 2.38 10.35
CA HIS A 133 12.38 1.67 9.08
C HIS A 133 11.42 2.23 8.02
N ARG A 134 11.58 1.82 6.77
CA ARG A 134 10.70 2.26 5.67
C ARG A 134 9.31 1.66 5.85
N TRP A 135 8.28 2.46 5.61
CA TRP A 135 6.90 1.99 5.64
C TRP A 135 6.05 2.62 4.53
N THR A 136 5.02 1.89 4.11
CA THR A 136 4.00 2.33 3.15
C THR A 136 2.61 1.96 3.64
N LEU A 137 1.58 2.65 3.16
CA LEU A 137 0.20 2.23 3.38
C LEU A 137 -0.20 1.12 2.41
N ALA A 138 -1.03 0.20 2.90
CA ALA A 138 -1.66 -0.86 2.13
C ALA A 138 -3.13 -1.05 2.59
N SER A 139 -3.99 -1.53 1.69
CA SER A 139 -5.41 -1.74 1.98
C SER A 139 -5.71 -3.09 2.63
N ASP A 140 -4.90 -4.11 2.30
CA ASP A 140 -5.08 -5.51 2.69
C ASP A 140 -6.51 -6.02 2.45
N ILE A 141 -7.01 -5.91 1.21
CA ILE A 141 -8.40 -6.28 0.90
C ILE A 141 -8.66 -7.75 1.25
N GLY A 142 -9.72 -7.98 2.01
CA GLY A 142 -10.04 -9.26 2.62
C GLY A 142 -10.05 -9.13 4.14
N GLY A 143 -8.93 -8.68 4.73
CA GLY A 143 -8.89 -8.22 6.12
C GLY A 143 -9.35 -6.78 6.27
N GLY A 144 -8.96 -5.91 5.34
CA GLY A 144 -9.45 -4.56 5.16
C GLY A 144 -10.69 -4.48 4.26
N SER A 145 -11.52 -3.47 4.50
CA SER A 145 -12.86 -3.35 3.94
C SER A 145 -13.00 -2.36 2.77
N SER A 146 -11.91 -1.76 2.28
CA SER A 146 -11.98 -0.70 1.26
C SER A 146 -10.72 -0.61 0.39
N PHE A 147 -10.93 -0.46 -0.93
CA PHE A 147 -9.86 -0.19 -1.90
C PHE A 147 -9.43 1.29 -1.91
N SER A 148 -10.23 2.17 -1.31
CA SER A 148 -9.98 3.61 -1.34
C SER A 148 -8.75 3.99 -0.48
N PRO A 149 -7.73 4.65 -1.05
CA PRO A 149 -6.57 5.12 -0.30
C PRO A 149 -6.95 6.16 0.75
N PHE A 150 -8.05 6.92 0.55
CA PHE A 150 -8.57 7.83 1.56
C PHE A 150 -8.94 7.10 2.86
N ARG A 151 -9.53 5.90 2.75
CA ARG A 151 -9.89 5.07 3.91
C ARG A 151 -8.66 4.52 4.62
N SER A 152 -7.65 4.07 3.89
CA SER A 152 -6.38 3.63 4.48
C SER A 152 -5.66 4.79 5.18
N MET A 153 -5.61 5.99 4.58
CA MET A 153 -5.03 7.18 5.22
C MET A 153 -5.80 7.60 6.47
N MET A 154 -7.14 7.57 6.44
CA MET A 154 -7.97 7.91 7.60
C MET A 154 -7.73 6.93 8.75
N ALA A 155 -7.73 5.62 8.47
CA ALA A 155 -7.45 4.62 9.49
C ALA A 155 -6.02 4.74 10.05
N ALA A 156 -5.02 5.05 9.22
CA ALA A 156 -3.66 5.31 9.69
C ALA A 156 -3.60 6.54 10.61
N TYR A 157 -4.32 7.61 10.26
CA TYR A 157 -4.44 8.79 11.12
C TYR A 157 -5.05 8.43 12.48
N GLU A 158 -6.14 7.67 12.50
CA GLU A 158 -6.82 7.23 13.72
C GLU A 158 -5.90 6.35 14.59
N ILE A 159 -5.24 5.35 14.00
CA ILE A 159 -4.26 4.49 14.68
C ILE A 159 -3.15 5.33 15.29
N ALA A 160 -2.55 6.25 14.52
CA ALA A 160 -1.48 7.12 15.02
C ALA A 160 -1.95 7.97 16.20
N ARG A 161 -3.14 8.58 16.11
CA ARG A 161 -3.70 9.40 17.20
C ARG A 161 -3.98 8.59 18.46
N LEU A 162 -4.54 7.38 18.32
CA LEU A 162 -4.76 6.47 19.44
C LEU A 162 -3.43 6.01 20.08
N GLY A 163 -2.37 5.90 19.28
CA GLY A 163 -1.01 5.65 19.75
C GLY A 163 -0.25 6.89 20.26
N GLY A 164 -0.91 8.04 20.41
CA GLY A 164 -0.26 9.26 20.90
C GLY A 164 0.65 9.98 19.90
N HIS A 165 0.60 9.60 18.62
CA HIS A 165 1.38 10.19 17.54
C HIS A 165 0.51 11.03 16.58
N TYR A 166 1.12 11.99 15.89
CA TYR A 166 0.43 12.81 14.89
C TYR A 166 1.05 12.61 13.52
N LEU A 167 0.26 12.08 12.59
CA LEU A 167 0.61 12.06 11.17
C LEU A 167 -0.04 13.27 10.49
N SER A 168 0.80 14.12 9.88
CA SER A 168 0.30 15.24 9.10
C SER A 168 -0.45 14.73 7.84
N PRO A 169 -1.43 15.49 7.32
CA PRO A 169 -2.08 15.16 6.05
C PRO A 169 -1.06 14.96 4.92
N SER A 170 -0.07 15.84 4.77
CA SER A 170 1.00 15.66 3.77
C SER A 170 1.81 14.38 3.96
N THR A 171 2.08 13.96 5.20
CA THR A 171 2.78 12.70 5.48
C THR A 171 1.95 11.51 4.99
N LEU A 172 0.65 11.49 5.26
CA LEU A 172 -0.25 10.44 4.79
C LEU A 172 -0.30 10.37 3.26
N TRP A 173 -0.42 11.53 2.60
CA TRP A 173 -0.38 11.60 1.14
C TRP A 173 0.95 11.15 0.55
N TRP A 174 2.08 11.51 1.19
CA TRP A 174 3.41 11.04 0.81
C TRP A 174 3.48 9.51 0.86
N HIS A 175 3.09 8.89 1.98
CA HIS A 175 3.07 7.43 2.16
C HIS A 175 1.93 6.70 1.43
N ALA A 176 1.13 7.43 0.64
CA ALA A 176 0.15 6.89 -0.31
C ALA A 176 0.55 7.15 -1.78
N SER A 177 1.68 7.82 -2.05
CA SER A 177 2.12 8.22 -3.39
C SER A 177 3.64 8.13 -3.56
N ALA A 178 4.35 9.27 -3.64
CA ALA A 178 5.78 9.36 -3.86
C ALA A 178 6.61 8.61 -2.80
N GLY A 179 6.19 8.67 -1.53
CA GLY A 179 6.82 7.92 -0.45
C GLY A 179 6.69 6.42 -0.62
N SER A 180 5.56 5.92 -1.12
CA SER A 180 5.39 4.49 -1.44
C SER A 180 6.24 4.07 -2.62
N ALA A 181 6.29 4.86 -3.69
CA ALA A 181 7.15 4.59 -4.84
C ALA A 181 8.62 4.56 -4.42
N ALA A 182 9.04 5.55 -3.63
CA ALA A 182 10.37 5.61 -3.04
C ALA A 182 10.61 4.38 -2.19
N ALA A 183 9.71 4.01 -1.27
CA ALA A 183 9.80 2.85 -0.38
C ALA A 183 9.92 1.51 -1.13
N LEU A 184 9.37 1.41 -2.34
CA LEU A 184 9.47 0.23 -3.21
C LEU A 184 10.71 0.26 -4.14
N GLY A 185 11.48 1.35 -4.15
CA GLY A 185 12.59 1.56 -5.08
C GLY A 185 12.13 1.74 -6.53
N LEU A 186 10.97 2.37 -6.72
CA LEU A 186 10.31 2.61 -8.01
C LEU A 186 10.09 4.10 -8.30
N ASP A 187 10.65 4.99 -7.48
CA ASP A 187 10.55 6.46 -7.58
C ASP A 187 11.19 7.04 -8.85
N HIS A 188 12.13 6.32 -9.47
CA HIS A 188 12.66 6.65 -10.79
C HIS A 188 11.62 6.59 -11.93
N ARG A 189 10.42 6.05 -11.65
CA ARG A 189 9.32 5.97 -12.61
C ARG A 189 7.96 6.36 -12.04
N LEU A 190 7.75 6.26 -10.73
CA LEU A 190 6.43 6.36 -10.11
C LEU A 190 6.39 7.40 -9.00
N GLY A 191 5.17 7.75 -8.60
CA GLY A 191 4.91 8.49 -7.36
C GLY A 191 4.92 10.00 -7.49
N SER A 192 5.49 10.57 -8.56
CA SER A 192 5.45 12.01 -8.83
C SER A 192 5.12 12.31 -10.30
N ILE A 193 4.72 13.56 -10.58
CA ILE A 193 4.45 14.07 -11.93
C ILE A 193 5.69 14.69 -12.61
N GLN A 194 6.89 14.42 -12.09
CA GLN A 194 8.13 14.92 -12.68
C GLN A 194 8.37 14.34 -14.08
N ALA A 195 9.01 15.12 -14.95
CA ALA A 195 9.38 14.65 -16.28
C ALA A 195 10.30 13.40 -16.17
N GLY A 196 9.99 12.37 -16.95
CA GLY A 196 10.67 11.07 -16.90
C GLY A 196 9.88 9.98 -16.18
N ASN A 197 8.97 10.34 -15.28
CA ASN A 197 8.08 9.37 -14.63
C ASN A 197 6.97 8.88 -15.58
N ASP A 198 6.50 7.66 -15.35
CA ASP A 198 5.30 7.15 -15.98
C ASP A 198 4.10 8.04 -15.59
N ALA A 199 3.29 8.42 -16.58
CA ALA A 199 2.10 9.25 -16.38
C ALA A 199 0.94 8.44 -15.76
N ASP A 200 1.12 8.02 -14.51
CA ASP A 200 0.14 7.34 -13.66
C ASP A 200 -0.32 8.29 -12.55
N PHE A 201 -1.56 8.77 -12.64
CA PHE A 201 -2.11 9.71 -11.67
C PHE A 201 -3.62 9.64 -11.61
N ILE A 202 -4.20 10.23 -10.58
CA ILE A 202 -5.64 10.39 -10.40
C ILE A 202 -6.02 11.86 -10.51
N VAL A 203 -7.17 12.13 -11.13
CA VAL A 203 -7.82 13.43 -11.10
C VAL A 203 -8.88 13.38 -10.02
N ILE A 204 -8.72 14.21 -8.99
CA ILE A 204 -9.62 14.28 -7.84
C ILE A 204 -10.56 15.46 -8.03
N ASP A 205 -11.86 15.25 -7.85
CA ASP A 205 -12.89 16.28 -7.96
C ASP A 205 -13.65 16.44 -6.62
N PRO A 206 -13.29 17.45 -5.80
CA PRO A 206 -13.97 17.74 -4.53
C PRO A 206 -15.45 18.10 -4.69
N ALA A 207 -15.88 18.57 -5.87
CA ALA A 207 -17.26 18.99 -6.13
C ALA A 207 -18.24 17.83 -6.20
N THR A 208 -17.75 16.59 -6.32
CA THR A 208 -18.56 15.36 -6.38
C THR A 208 -19.36 15.09 -5.10
N LYS A 209 -19.01 15.73 -3.97
CA LYS A 209 -19.71 15.57 -2.69
C LYS A 209 -19.96 16.95 -2.06
N PRO A 210 -21.23 17.35 -1.79
CA PRO A 210 -21.54 18.70 -1.30
C PRO A 210 -20.78 19.12 -0.03
N LEU A 211 -20.63 18.21 0.94
CA LEU A 211 -19.89 18.52 2.17
C LEU A 211 -18.39 18.69 1.93
N LEU A 212 -17.79 17.85 1.07
CA LEU A 212 -16.39 17.97 0.68
C LEU A 212 -16.16 19.28 -0.08
N ALA A 213 -17.01 19.62 -1.05
CA ALA A 213 -16.94 20.86 -1.80
C ALA A 213 -16.95 22.09 -0.87
N ARG A 214 -17.88 22.12 0.10
CA ARG A 214 -17.96 23.20 1.10
C ARG A 214 -16.71 23.28 1.97
N ARG A 215 -16.21 22.14 2.46
CA ARG A 215 -14.99 22.08 3.29
C ARG A 215 -13.74 22.48 2.48
N TRP A 216 -13.65 22.05 1.23
CA TRP A 216 -12.57 22.39 0.31
C TRP A 216 -12.52 23.89 0.03
N ALA A 217 -13.65 24.51 -0.28
CA ALA A 217 -13.74 25.95 -0.54
C ALA A 217 -13.41 26.80 0.70
N ALA A 218 -13.78 26.33 1.89
CA ALA A 218 -13.51 27.03 3.15
C ALA A 218 -12.11 26.75 3.75
N ALA A 219 -11.33 25.83 3.18
CA ALA A 219 -10.04 25.44 3.73
C ALA A 219 -9.00 26.56 3.58
N ALA A 220 -8.44 27.00 4.71
CA ALA A 220 -7.45 28.08 4.77
C ALA A 220 -6.02 27.67 4.38
N SER A 221 -5.75 26.37 4.17
CA SER A 221 -4.43 25.85 3.83
C SER A 221 -4.50 24.55 3.03
N ASP A 222 -3.41 24.19 2.38
CA ASP A 222 -3.31 22.93 1.65
C ASP A 222 -3.36 21.71 2.58
N GLN A 223 -2.82 21.81 3.80
CA GLN A 223 -2.97 20.77 4.82
C GLN A 223 -4.46 20.54 5.15
N ALA A 224 -5.24 21.61 5.29
CA ALA A 224 -6.68 21.49 5.52
C ALA A 224 -7.42 20.88 4.32
N ARG A 225 -7.01 21.20 3.09
CA ARG A 225 -7.55 20.60 1.86
C ARG A 225 -7.23 19.10 1.74
N LEU A 226 -5.97 18.74 1.95
CA LEU A 226 -5.51 17.34 1.96
C LEU A 226 -6.23 16.53 3.05
N PHE A 227 -6.43 17.10 4.23
CA PHE A 227 -7.17 16.45 5.30
C PHE A 227 -8.66 16.31 4.99
N ALA A 228 -9.28 17.32 4.38
CA ALA A 228 -10.67 17.22 3.93
C ALA A 228 -10.86 16.07 2.94
N LEU A 229 -9.91 15.86 2.02
CA LEU A 229 -9.91 14.69 1.13
C LEU A 229 -9.73 13.37 1.88
N ILE A 230 -8.82 13.28 2.85
CA ILE A 230 -8.64 12.06 3.67
C ILE A 230 -9.93 11.69 4.39
N VAL A 231 -10.57 12.67 5.04
CA VAL A 231 -11.76 12.43 5.89
C VAL A 231 -13.02 12.19 5.06
N LEU A 232 -13.23 12.98 4.00
CA LEU A 232 -14.49 13.01 3.25
C LEU A 232 -14.39 12.37 1.85
N GLY A 233 -13.21 11.99 1.40
CA GLY A 233 -12.99 11.38 0.10
C GLY A 233 -13.39 9.91 0.06
N ASP A 234 -13.84 9.47 -1.11
CA ASP A 234 -14.03 8.07 -1.46
C ASP A 234 -13.89 7.87 -2.98
N ASP A 235 -14.27 6.71 -3.49
CA ASP A 235 -14.22 6.37 -4.91
C ASP A 235 -14.95 7.39 -5.79
N ARG A 236 -16.03 8.02 -5.30
CA ARG A 236 -16.80 9.02 -6.05
C ARG A 236 -16.01 10.30 -6.28
N THR A 237 -15.02 10.58 -5.43
CA THR A 237 -14.13 11.74 -5.52
C THR A 237 -13.07 11.57 -6.61
N ILE A 238 -12.84 10.34 -7.10
CA ILE A 238 -11.94 10.09 -8.22
C ILE A 238 -12.71 10.32 -9.53
N ARG A 239 -12.34 11.37 -10.26
CA ARG A 239 -12.94 11.73 -11.55
C ARG A 239 -12.34 10.91 -12.69
N HIS A 240 -11.01 10.81 -12.72
CA HIS A 240 -10.29 10.02 -13.70
C HIS A 240 -9.13 9.28 -13.04
N THR A 241 -8.88 8.07 -13.49
CA THR A 241 -7.61 7.37 -13.26
C THR A 241 -6.87 7.36 -14.59
N VAL A 242 -5.63 7.82 -14.60
CA VAL A 242 -4.77 7.86 -15.79
C VAL A 242 -3.66 6.84 -15.58
N VAL A 243 -3.46 5.95 -16.56
CA VAL A 243 -2.40 4.94 -16.56
C VAL A 243 -1.65 5.06 -17.89
N ARG A 244 -0.34 5.28 -17.83
CA ARG A 244 0.52 5.55 -18.99
C ARG A 244 0.00 6.69 -19.87
N GLY A 245 -0.50 7.76 -19.24
CA GLY A 245 -1.03 8.94 -19.92
C GLY A 245 -2.39 8.70 -20.60
N ARG A 246 -3.02 7.54 -20.39
CA ARG A 246 -4.34 7.22 -20.94
C ARG A 246 -5.37 7.13 -19.82
N ILE A 247 -6.52 7.77 -19.99
CA ILE A 247 -7.64 7.62 -19.06
C ILE A 247 -8.07 6.15 -19.07
N ALA A 248 -7.98 5.50 -17.92
CA ALA A 248 -8.45 4.15 -17.73
C ALA A 248 -9.98 4.13 -17.79
N PRO A 249 -10.60 3.14 -18.47
CA PRO A 249 -12.05 3.02 -18.49
C PRO A 249 -12.58 2.78 -17.08
N LEU A 250 -13.51 3.63 -16.63
CA LEU A 250 -14.22 3.42 -15.37
C LEU A 250 -15.13 2.20 -15.53
N VAL A 251 -14.82 1.11 -14.84
CA VAL A 251 -15.71 -0.06 -14.79
C VAL A 251 -16.99 0.35 -14.05
N GLY A 252 -18.13 0.39 -14.75
CA GLY A 252 -19.46 0.59 -14.14
C GLY A 252 -20.06 2.00 -14.19
N ARG A 253 -19.34 3.04 -14.64
CA ARG A 253 -19.99 4.30 -15.04
C ARG A 253 -20.37 4.21 -16.51
N ARG A 254 -21.67 4.11 -16.81
CA ARG A 254 -22.16 4.38 -18.17
C ARG A 254 -21.70 5.79 -18.56
N PRO A 255 -21.25 6.01 -19.81
CA PRO A 255 -20.96 7.35 -20.28
C PRO A 255 -22.28 8.12 -20.34
N HIS A 256 -22.61 8.83 -19.28
CA HIS A 256 -23.60 9.88 -19.31
C HIS A 256 -22.88 11.17 -18.90
N ASP A 257 -23.05 12.17 -19.77
CA ASP A 257 -22.69 13.58 -19.61
C ASP A 257 -21.31 14.03 -20.11
N SER A 258 -20.94 13.58 -21.31
CA SER A 258 -20.18 14.43 -22.25
C SER A 258 -21.14 15.10 -23.25
N ALA A 259 -22.00 15.98 -22.76
CA ALA A 259 -22.81 16.85 -23.62
C ALA A 259 -23.04 18.22 -22.96
N TYR A 260 -21.95 18.91 -22.61
CA TYR A 260 -21.98 20.37 -22.55
C TYR A 260 -21.42 20.89 -23.88
N GLY A 261 -22.31 21.13 -24.83
CA GLY A 261 -21.97 21.63 -26.16
C GLY A 261 -23.13 21.47 -27.14
N GLY A 262 -24.11 22.36 -27.08
CA GLY A 262 -25.24 22.36 -28.00
C GLY A 262 -26.24 23.46 -27.68
N ALA A 263 -25.96 24.67 -28.18
CA ALA A 263 -26.91 25.77 -28.17
C ALA A 263 -28.22 25.33 -28.84
N ARG A 264 -29.33 25.35 -28.09
CA ARG A 264 -30.67 25.23 -28.67
C ARG A 264 -31.04 26.58 -29.26
N THR A 265 -30.85 26.72 -30.57
CA THR A 265 -31.50 27.78 -31.35
C THR A 265 -33.00 27.53 -31.36
N HIS A 266 -33.78 28.41 -30.74
CA HIS A 266 -35.21 28.52 -30.97
C HIS A 266 -35.44 29.00 -32.41
N ARG A 267 -36.00 28.12 -33.25
CA ARG A 267 -36.79 28.53 -34.42
C ARG A 267 -38.07 27.74 -34.41
N ALA A 268 -39.14 28.39 -33.94
CA ALA A 268 -40.48 28.05 -34.38
C ALA A 268 -40.68 28.78 -35.72
N ALA A 269 -41.00 28.03 -36.77
CA ALA A 269 -41.53 28.56 -38.01
C ALA A 269 -42.94 27.99 -38.17
N PHE A 270 -43.89 28.87 -38.48
CA PHE A 270 -44.93 28.53 -39.43
C PHE A 270 -44.28 28.44 -40.82
#